data_AF-W9TFU6-F1
#
_entry.id   AF-W9TFU6-F1
#
_cell.length_a   1.000
_cell.length_b   1.000
_cell.length_c   1.000
_cell.angle_alpha   90.00
_cell.angle_beta   90.00
_cell.angle_gamma   90.00
#
_symmetry.space_group_name_H-M   'P 1'
#
loop_
_entity.id
_entity.type
_entity.pdbx_description
1 polymer ?
#
loop_
_entity_poly.entity_id
_entity_poly.type
_entity_poly.pdbx_seq_one_letter_code
_entity_poly.pdbx_strand_id
1 'polypeptide(L)' 'MGVTAERLKDLGIVDKVIPEPLGGAHRNPAVMAAAMREQLNSQLHMLKSLDTDALLARRYERLMSYGIA' A
#
# COMPACT_ATOMS: atom_id res chain seq x y z
N MET A 1 15.20 -10.33 -10.55
CA MET A 1 13.79 -10.30 -10.10
C MET A 1 13.71 -9.34 -8.91
N GLY A 2 12.92 -8.27 -9.02
CA GLY A 2 12.81 -7.26 -7.96
C GLY A 2 11.67 -7.62 -7.01
N VAL A 3 12.00 -8.24 -5.87
CA VAL A 3 11.00 -8.71 -4.88
C VAL A 3 10.99 -7.88 -3.60
N THR A 4 11.86 -6.87 -3.49
CA THR A 4 11.91 -5.98 -2.32
C THR A 4 10.78 -4.94 -2.37
N ALA A 5 10.28 -4.54 -1.21
CA ALA A 5 9.19 -3.59 -1.09
C ALA A 5 9.49 -2.25 -1.78
N GLU A 6 10.72 -1.76 -1.65
CA GLU A 6 11.21 -0.53 -2.32
C GLU A 6 11.13 -0.68 -3.84
N ARG A 7 11.63 -1.79 -4.38
CA ARG A 7 11.62 -2.01 -5.83
C ARG A 7 10.20 -2.13 -6.37
N LEU A 8 9.29 -2.78 -5.65
CA LEU A 8 7.88 -2.86 -6.04
C LEU A 8 7.18 -1.49 -5.99
N LYS A 9 7.59 -0.63 -5.06
CA LYS A 9 7.10 0.75 -4.98
C LYS A 9 7.61 1.59 -6.14
N ASP A 10 8.89 1.46 -6.48
CA ASP A 10 9.49 2.16 -7.64
C ASP A 10 8.83 1.75 -8.96
N LEU A 11 8.38 0.50 -9.05
CA LEU A 11 7.63 -0.02 -10.20
C LEU A 11 6.14 0.39 -10.19
N GLY A 12 5.67 1.14 -9.20
CA GLY A 12 4.28 1.57 -9.09
C GLY A 12 3.29 0.43 -8.78
N ILE A 13 3.78 -0.75 -8.41
CA ILE A 13 2.94 -1.92 -8.12
C ILE A 13 2.25 -1.78 -6.76
N VAL A 14 2.97 -1.20 -5.78
CA VAL A 14 2.45 -0.92 -4.43
C VAL A 14 2.47 0.57 -4.15
N ASP A 15 1.45 1.08 -3.46
CA ASP A 15 1.30 2.51 -3.21
C ASP A 15 2.24 3.01 -2.09
N LYS A 16 2.40 2.20 -1.05
CA LYS A 16 3.13 2.55 0.17
C LYS A 16 3.85 1.35 0.76
N VAL A 17 5.00 1.63 1.35
CA VAL A 17 5.80 0.68 2.13
C VAL A 17 5.74 1.13 3.59
N ILE A 18 5.37 0.21 4.48
CA ILE A 18 5.30 0.47 5.92
C ILE A 18 6.66 0.13 6.52
N PRO A 19 7.35 1.09 7.17
CA PRO A 19 8.66 0.82 7.76
C PRO A 19 8.52 -0.14 8.94
N GLU A 20 9.46 -1.08 9.05
CA GLU A 20 9.53 -1.96 10.21
C GLU A 20 10.25 -1.27 11.39
N PRO A 21 9.92 -1.64 12.64
CA PRO A 21 10.72 -1.25 13.80
C PRO A 21 12.18 -1.67 13.68
N LEU A 22 13.08 -1.02 14.43
CA LEU A 22 14.49 -1.36 14.43
C LEU A 22 14.71 -2.85 14.76
N GLY A 23 15.37 -3.56 13.85
CA GLY A 23 15.63 -5.00 13.94
C GLY A 23 14.44 -5.89 13.52
N GLY A 24 13.37 -5.32 12.97
CA GLY A 24 12.31 -6.02 12.26
C GLY A 24 10.98 -6.11 13.01
N ALA A 25 9.90 -6.36 12.27
CA ALA A 25 8.53 -6.43 12.78
C ALA A 25 8.34 -7.44 13.93
N HIS A 26 9.06 -8.56 13.89
CA HIS A 26 9.00 -9.62 14.92
C HIS A 26 9.55 -9.17 16.28
N ARG A 27 10.42 -8.16 16.33
CA ARG A 27 11.01 -7.67 17.59
C ARG A 27 10.07 -6.77 18.37
N ASN A 28 9.19 -6.04 17.68
CA ASN A 28 8.17 -5.24 18.32
C ASN A 28 6.85 -5.29 17.54
N PRO A 29 6.11 -6.42 17.65
CA PRO A 29 4.84 -6.60 16.94
C PRO A 29 3.77 -5.56 17.32
N ALA A 30 3.80 -5.05 18.55
CA ALA A 30 2.85 -4.05 19.01
C ALA A 30 3.02 -2.71 18.25
N VAL A 31 4.26 -2.24 18.10
CA VAL A 31 4.56 -1.04 17.30
C VAL A 31 4.24 -1.26 15.83
N MET A 32 4.59 -2.43 15.28
CA MET A 32 4.25 -2.74 13.89
C MET A 32 2.74 -2.76 13.66
N ALA A 33 1.96 -3.35 14.56
CA ALA A 33 0.51 -3.37 14.49
C ALA A 33 -0.10 -1.96 14.57
N ALA A 34 0.46 -1.07 15.40
CA ALA A 34 0.03 0.32 15.47
C ALA A 34 0.28 1.06 14.15
N ALA A 35 1.48 0.94 13.58
CA ALA A 35 1.83 1.54 12.29
C ALA A 35 0.93 1.02 11.15
N MET A 36 0.67 -0.29 11.12
CA MET A 36 -0.26 -0.89 10.16
C MET A 36 -1.69 -0.35 10.33
N ARG A 37 -2.18 -0.26 11.58
CA ARG A 37 -3.53 0.25 11.86
C ARG A 37 -3.71 1.68 11.36
N GLU A 38 -2.76 2.56 11.66
CA GLU A 38 -2.77 3.95 11.22
C GLU A 38 -2.84 4.03 9.69
N GLN A 39 -1.95 3.30 9.02
CA GLN A 39 -1.86 3.30 7.57
C GLN A 39 -3.12 2.72 6.91
N LEU A 40 -3.68 1.62 7.43
CA LEU A 40 -4.92 1.03 6.94
C LEU A 40 -6.11 1.98 7.11
N ASN A 41 -6.24 2.62 8.27
CA ASN A 41 -7.31 3.59 8.53
C ASN A 41 -7.21 4.80 7.59
N SER A 42 -6.00 5.31 7.37
CA SER A 42 -5.75 6.41 6.43
C SER A 42 -6.18 6.05 5.00
N GLN A 43 -5.77 4.88 4.50
CA GLN A 43 -6.16 4.43 3.16
C GLN A 43 -7.66 4.19 3.05
N LEU A 44 -8.26 3.54 4.05
CA LEU A 44 -9.69 3.27 4.06
C LEU A 44 -10.49 4.57 4.07
N HIS A 45 -10.08 5.56 4.86
CA HIS A 45 -10.76 6.85 4.91
C HIS A 45 -10.73 7.57 3.55
N MET A 46 -9.58 7.58 2.88
CA MET A 46 -9.42 8.14 1.53
C MET A 46 -10.24 7.39 0.47
N LEU A 47 -10.38 6.08 0.59
CA LEU A 47 -11.22 5.30 -0.33
C LEU A 47 -12.70 5.51 -0.07
N LYS A 48 -13.12 5.66 1.19
CA LYS A 48 -14.51 5.91 1.56
C LYS A 48 -15.02 7.30 1.17
N SER A 49 -14.13 8.26 0.90
CA SER A 49 -14.52 9.58 0.37
C SER A 49 -14.80 9.57 -1.14
N LEU A 50 -14.53 8.45 -1.83
CA LEU A 50 -14.84 8.29 -3.25
C LEU A 50 -16.18 7.57 -3.41
N ASP A 51 -16.95 7.96 -4.44
CA ASP A 51 -18.13 7.21 -4.81
C ASP A 51 -17.76 5.87 -5.50
N THR A 52 -18.76 5.00 -5.63
CA THR A 52 -18.55 3.65 -6.16
C THR A 52 -18.01 3.68 -7.59
N ASP A 53 -18.51 4.58 -8.43
CA ASP A 53 -18.12 4.66 -9.85
C ASP A 53 -16.67 5.13 -9.98
N ALA A 54 -16.24 6.13 -9.22
CA ALA A 54 -14.85 6.57 -9.16
C ALA A 54 -13.92 5.48 -8.60
N LEU A 55 -14.36 4.71 -7.59
CA LEU A 55 -13.60 3.58 -7.05
C LEU A 55 -13.36 2.50 -8.11
N LEU A 56 -14.39 2.17 -8.90
CA LEU A 56 -14.29 1.18 -9.97
C LEU A 56 -13.40 1.68 -11.11
N ALA A 57 -13.59 2.92 -11.57
CA ALA A 57 -12.78 3.52 -12.62
C ALA A 57 -11.30 3.56 -12.23
N ARG A 58 -10.98 4.03 -11.02
CA ARG A 58 -9.61 4.08 -10.50
C ARG A 58 -8.99 2.69 -10.37
N ARG A 59 -9.76 1.69 -9.94
CA ARG A 59 -9.27 0.30 -9.87
C ARG A 59 -8.95 -0.24 -11.26
N TYR A 60 -9.80 0.04 -12.24
CA TYR A 60 -9.60 -0.38 -13.62
C TYR A 60 -8.32 0.24 -14.20
N GLU A 61 -8.17 1.57 -14.09
CA GLU A 61 -6.97 2.29 -14.54
C GLU A 61 -5.70 1.72 -13.90
N ARG A 62 -5.71 1.51 -12.58
CA ARG A 62 -4.58 0.92 -11.85
C ARG A 62 -4.20 -0.44 -12.41
N LEU A 63 -5.17 -1.33 -12.63
CA LEU A 63 -4.89 -2.67 -13.16
C LEU A 63 -4.36 -2.63 -14.59
N MET A 64 -4.87 -1.72 -15.43
CA MET A 64 -4.42 -1.56 -16.82
C MET A 64 -3.05 -0.88 -16.92
N SER A 65 -2.67 -0.07 -15.93
CA SER A 65 -1.34 0.55 -15.86
C SER A 65 -0.22 -0.42 -15.49
N TYR A 66 -0.55 -1.63 -15.02
CA TYR A 66 0.44 -2.62 -14.66
C TYR A 66 1.02 -3.32 -15.89
N GLY A 67 2.35 -3.27 -16.00
CA GLY A 67 3.08 -3.83 -17.13
C GLY A 67 3.89 -2.76 -17.85
N ILE A 68 4.80 -3.22 -18.70
CA ILE A 68 5.53 -2.35 -19.62
C ILE A 68 4.80 -2.54 -20.96
N ALA A 69 4.31 -1.45 -21.55
CA ALA A 69 3.77 -1.46 -22.91
C ALA A 69 4.88 -1.75 -23.94
#